data_AF-A0A349KX76-F1
#
_entry.id   AF-A0A349KX76-F1
#
_cell.length_a   1.000
_cell.length_b   1.000
_cell.length_c   1.000
_cell.angle_alpha   90.00
_cell.angle_beta   90.00
_cell.angle_gamma   90.00
#
_symmetry.space_group_name_H-M   'P 1'
#
loop_
_entity.id
_entity.type
_entity.pdbx_description
1 polymer ?
#
loop_
_entity_poly.entity_id
_entity_poly.type
_entity_poly.pdbx_seq_one_letter_code
_entity_poly.pdbx_strand_id
1 'polypeptide(L)'
;RTHGHDVAQILALLGVRPVWRAESRQVGGIEVIPPDELKRPRIDVTTRISGFFRDAFPQLIDLIDDAVNTVIALDEPLTQNFVRKHYLAELGDWVGQGLSRDEAERRAAYRVFGAKPGSYGAGILPLIQHKNWEADADFAEAYVNWGGYAYARGAQGADQREAFKVRLSGVQVALHNQDNREHDIFDSDDYLQFHGGMIATIRALTGQQPRHYFGDSHDPARAQVRDLKEETLRVFRSR
;
A
#
# COMPACT_ATOMS: atom_id res chain seq x y z
N ARG A 1 -2.83 1.08 18.38
CA ARG A 1 -1.51 1.26 19.01
C ARG A 1 -0.95 2.65 18.73
N THR A 2 -0.81 3.05 17.47
CA THR A 2 -0.15 4.31 17.06
C THR A 2 -1.09 5.49 16.76
N HIS A 3 -2.41 5.33 16.90
CA HIS A 3 -3.39 6.31 16.44
C HIS A 3 -3.31 6.65 14.93
N GLY A 4 -2.70 5.79 14.10
CA GLY A 4 -2.76 5.89 12.64
C GLY A 4 -1.47 6.34 11.94
N HIS A 5 -0.28 5.97 12.47
CA HIS A 5 1.00 6.32 11.84
C HIS A 5 1.08 5.92 10.36
N ASP A 6 0.65 4.70 9.99
CA ASP A 6 0.72 4.22 8.60
C ASP A 6 -0.18 5.06 7.68
N VAL A 7 -1.39 5.39 8.13
CA VAL A 7 -2.31 6.25 7.37
C VAL A 7 -1.73 7.65 7.23
N ALA A 8 -1.18 8.21 8.31
CA ALA A 8 -0.51 9.52 8.25
C ALA A 8 0.70 9.50 7.30
N GLN A 9 1.46 8.41 7.25
CA GLN A 9 2.57 8.24 6.31
C GLN A 9 2.09 8.21 4.86
N ILE A 10 0.99 7.49 4.56
CA ILE A 10 0.36 7.47 3.24
C ILE A 10 -0.07 8.89 2.83
N LEU A 11 -0.80 9.59 3.71
CA LEU A 11 -1.25 10.98 3.45
C LEU A 11 -0.06 11.91 3.21
N ALA A 12 1.00 11.80 4.02
CA ALA A 12 2.21 12.58 3.86
C ALA A 12 2.86 12.31 2.49
N LEU A 13 3.01 11.05 2.07
CA LEU A 13 3.58 10.69 0.75
C LEU A 13 2.78 11.30 -0.40
N LEU A 14 1.45 11.23 -0.34
CA LEU A 14 0.51 11.86 -1.29
C LEU A 14 0.57 13.39 -1.25
N GLY A 15 1.14 13.98 -0.20
CA GLY A 15 1.24 15.43 -0.02
C GLY A 15 -0.09 16.05 0.42
N VAL A 16 -0.84 15.34 1.27
CA VAL A 16 -2.06 15.86 1.90
C VAL A 16 -1.95 15.74 3.42
N ARG A 17 -2.74 16.51 4.15
CA ARG A 17 -2.83 16.45 5.61
C ARG A 17 -4.27 16.22 6.06
N PRO A 18 -4.52 15.49 7.15
CA PRO A 18 -5.86 15.34 7.69
C PRO A 18 -6.36 16.68 8.27
N VAL A 19 -7.65 16.95 8.13
CA VAL A 19 -8.33 18.07 8.79
C VAL A 19 -9.11 17.52 9.97
N TRP A 20 -8.84 18.03 11.18
CA TRP A 20 -9.55 17.61 12.40
C TRP A 20 -10.74 18.51 12.70
N ARG A 21 -11.86 17.91 13.10
CA ARG A 21 -13.01 18.62 13.65
C ARG A 21 -12.69 19.03 15.09
N ALA A 22 -12.78 20.32 15.39
CA ALA A 22 -12.35 20.89 16.66
C ALA A 22 -13.10 20.28 17.86
N GLU A 23 -14.39 19.96 17.69
CA GLU A 23 -15.27 19.53 18.76
C GLU A 23 -15.09 18.04 19.11
N SER A 24 -14.84 17.20 18.10
CA SER A 24 -14.83 15.74 18.24
C SER A 24 -13.44 15.11 18.12
N ARG A 25 -12.43 15.89 17.71
CA ARG A 25 -11.08 15.42 17.33
C ARG A 25 -11.09 14.33 16.24
N GLN A 26 -12.23 14.14 15.56
CA GLN A 26 -12.35 13.21 14.44
C GLN A 26 -11.74 13.83 13.18
N VAL A 27 -11.19 12.99 12.32
CA VAL A 27 -10.75 13.40 10.98
C VAL A 27 -12.01 13.71 10.16
N GLY A 28 -12.15 14.96 9.75
CA GLY A 28 -13.29 15.47 8.98
C GLY A 28 -13.06 15.53 7.48
N GLY A 29 -11.81 15.33 7.02
CA GLY A 29 -11.43 15.37 5.61
C GLY A 29 -9.91 15.49 5.46
N ILE A 30 -9.48 15.91 4.27
CA ILE A 30 -8.08 16.17 3.94
C ILE A 30 -7.92 17.57 3.34
N GLU A 31 -6.73 18.14 3.50
CA GLU A 31 -6.28 19.35 2.84
C GLU A 31 -5.04 19.03 2.00
N VAL A 32 -4.99 19.57 0.79
CA VAL A 32 -3.84 19.42 -0.11
C VAL A 32 -2.72 20.34 0.34
N ILE A 33 -1.51 19.80 0.51
CA ILE A 33 -0.30 20.60 0.78
C ILE A 33 0.15 21.22 -0.55
N PRO A 34 0.28 22.55 -0.66
CA PRO A 34 0.75 23.20 -1.88
C PRO A 34 2.17 22.78 -2.26
N PRO A 35 2.53 22.72 -3.55
CA PRO A 35 3.87 22.32 -3.99
C PRO A 35 5.02 23.09 -3.33
N ASP A 36 4.87 24.40 -3.10
CA ASP A 36 5.87 25.26 -2.47
C ASP A 36 6.14 24.88 -1.00
N GLU A 37 5.13 24.33 -0.32
CA GLU A 37 5.27 23.80 1.03
C GLU A 37 5.76 22.34 1.00
N LEU A 38 5.25 21.51 0.08
CA LEU A 38 5.60 20.09 -0.03
C LEU A 38 7.07 19.87 -0.40
N LYS A 39 7.64 20.74 -1.24
CA LYS A 39 9.07 20.77 -1.65
C LYS A 39 9.62 19.48 -2.26
N ARG A 40 8.73 18.62 -2.75
CA ARG A 40 9.03 17.40 -3.50
C ARG A 40 7.81 17.00 -4.31
N PRO A 41 7.95 16.08 -5.28
CA PRO A 41 6.81 15.48 -5.94
C PRO A 41 5.90 14.71 -4.96
N ARG A 42 4.61 14.63 -5.30
CA ARG A 42 3.66 13.70 -4.68
C ARG A 42 4.02 12.29 -5.11
N ILE A 43 4.19 11.41 -4.12
CA ILE A 43 4.60 10.03 -4.32
C ILE A 43 3.36 9.16 -4.40
N ASP A 44 3.29 8.32 -5.43
CA ASP A 44 2.19 7.39 -5.62
C ASP A 44 2.33 6.17 -4.71
N VAL A 45 1.24 5.78 -4.06
CA VAL A 45 1.24 4.78 -2.99
C VAL A 45 0.21 3.70 -3.29
N THR A 46 0.65 2.44 -3.32
CA THR A 46 -0.23 1.27 -3.37
C THR A 46 -0.25 0.63 -1.98
N THR A 47 -1.41 0.54 -1.36
CA THR A 47 -1.60 0.04 0.01
C THR A 47 -2.14 -1.38 -0.01
N ARG A 48 -1.46 -2.30 0.67
CA ARG A 48 -2.00 -3.63 1.00
C ARG A 48 -2.54 -3.62 2.43
N ILE A 49 -3.85 -3.64 2.60
CA ILE A 49 -4.51 -3.71 3.91
C ILE A 49 -4.73 -5.16 4.35
N SER A 50 -4.70 -5.38 5.66
CA SER A 50 -5.16 -6.65 6.26
C SER A 50 -6.69 -6.71 6.29
N GLY A 51 -7.25 -7.92 6.40
CA GLY A 51 -8.70 -8.09 6.59
C GLY A 51 -9.21 -7.41 7.87
N PHE A 52 -8.42 -7.42 8.94
CA PHE A 52 -8.76 -6.71 10.16
C PHE A 52 -8.81 -5.19 9.98
N PHE A 53 -7.85 -4.61 9.23
CA PHE A 53 -7.87 -3.17 8.94
C PHE A 53 -9.13 -2.78 8.15
N ARG A 54 -9.51 -3.60 7.16
CA ARG A 54 -10.78 -3.43 6.42
C ARG A 54 -11.99 -3.39 7.33
N ASP A 55 -12.09 -4.34 8.25
CA ASP A 55 -13.29 -4.51 9.07
C ASP A 55 -13.36 -3.47 10.20
N ALA A 56 -12.21 -3.09 10.77
CA ALA A 56 -12.15 -2.16 11.90
C ALA A 56 -12.10 -0.68 11.50
N PHE A 57 -11.58 -0.37 10.30
CA PHE A 57 -11.32 1.02 9.87
C PHE A 57 -11.80 1.34 8.44
N PRO A 58 -13.06 1.02 8.05
CA PRO A 58 -13.57 1.33 6.71
C PRO A 58 -13.51 2.84 6.39
N GLN A 59 -13.67 3.70 7.40
CA GLN A 59 -13.55 5.16 7.25
C GLN A 59 -12.13 5.62 6.87
N LEU A 60 -11.09 4.87 7.24
CA LEU A 60 -9.71 5.21 6.87
C LEU A 60 -9.40 4.76 5.43
N ILE A 61 -10.05 3.71 4.94
CA ILE A 61 -10.00 3.33 3.53
C ILE A 61 -10.59 4.46 2.68
N ASP A 62 -11.80 4.90 3.04
CA ASP A 62 -12.48 6.03 2.41
C ASP A 62 -11.61 7.30 2.41
N LEU A 63 -10.93 7.60 3.54
CA LEU A 63 -10.02 8.75 3.64
C LEU A 63 -8.82 8.65 2.67
N ILE A 64 -8.23 7.47 2.55
CA ILE A 64 -7.10 7.24 1.62
C ILE A 64 -7.58 7.37 0.18
N ASP A 65 -8.74 6.80 -0.14
CA ASP A 65 -9.35 6.90 -1.47
C ASP A 65 -9.69 8.36 -1.83
N ASP A 66 -10.30 9.11 -0.92
CA ASP A 66 -10.58 10.54 -1.11
C ASP A 66 -9.29 11.34 -1.36
N ALA A 67 -8.22 11.05 -0.60
CA ALA A 67 -6.91 11.68 -0.78
C ALA A 67 -6.32 11.38 -2.16
N VAL A 68 -6.36 10.13 -2.61
CA VAL A 68 -5.87 9.71 -3.92
C VAL A 68 -6.64 10.41 -5.03
N ASN A 69 -7.97 10.38 -5.00
CA ASN A 69 -8.80 11.02 -6.01
C ASN A 69 -8.62 12.54 -6.05
N THR A 70 -8.47 13.17 -4.88
CA THR A 70 -8.16 14.60 -4.78
C THR A 70 -6.84 14.91 -5.47
N VAL A 71 -5.79 14.13 -5.19
CA VAL A 71 -4.45 14.34 -5.77
C VAL A 71 -4.42 14.03 -7.28
N ILE A 72 -5.17 13.03 -7.75
CA ILE A 72 -5.32 12.74 -9.19
C ILE A 72 -5.89 13.96 -9.92
N ALA A 73 -6.89 14.62 -9.33
CA ALA A 73 -7.62 15.73 -9.94
C ALA A 73 -6.83 17.05 -10.00
N LEU A 74 -5.72 17.18 -9.27
CA LEU A 74 -4.91 18.39 -9.27
C LEU A 74 -4.31 18.70 -10.65
N ASP A 75 -4.36 19.97 -11.04
CA ASP A 75 -3.68 20.46 -12.26
C ASP A 75 -2.20 20.75 -11.97
N GLU A 76 -1.43 19.68 -11.80
CA GLU A 76 0.00 19.72 -11.55
C GLU A 76 0.79 19.01 -12.67
N PRO A 77 2.02 19.46 -12.98
CA PRO A 77 2.89 18.76 -13.91
C PRO A 77 3.14 17.31 -13.48
N LEU A 78 3.19 16.39 -14.45
CA LEU A 78 3.41 14.95 -14.17
C LEU A 78 4.76 14.63 -13.51
N THR A 79 5.72 15.55 -13.58
CA THR A 79 7.01 15.45 -12.88
C THR A 79 6.91 15.81 -11.40
N GLN A 80 5.84 16.47 -10.97
CA GLN A 80 5.56 16.85 -9.59
C GLN A 80 4.43 16.03 -8.95
N ASN A 81 3.65 15.30 -9.75
CA ASN A 81 2.55 14.48 -9.26
C ASN A 81 2.59 13.08 -9.90
N PHE A 82 3.23 12.13 -9.21
CA PHE A 82 3.35 10.76 -9.73
C PHE A 82 2.04 9.98 -9.63
N VAL A 83 1.13 10.36 -8.71
CA VAL A 83 -0.21 9.75 -8.63
C VAL A 83 -0.98 10.01 -9.91
N ARG A 84 -1.05 11.28 -10.33
CA ARG A 84 -1.70 11.71 -11.58
C ARG A 84 -1.00 11.13 -12.81
N LYS A 85 0.33 11.12 -12.83
CA LYS A 85 1.12 10.52 -13.92
C LYS A 85 0.75 9.06 -14.16
N HIS A 86 0.75 8.24 -13.11
CA HIS A 86 0.45 6.81 -13.25
C HIS A 86 -1.03 6.58 -13.54
N TYR A 87 -1.94 7.34 -12.90
CA TYR A 87 -3.37 7.28 -13.21
C TYR A 87 -3.67 7.51 -14.69
N LEU A 88 -3.11 8.57 -15.30
CA LEU A 88 -3.36 8.88 -16.71
C LEU A 88 -2.78 7.83 -17.66
N ALA A 89 -1.61 7.27 -17.34
CA ALA A 89 -1.01 6.19 -18.11
C ALA A 89 -1.89 4.93 -18.06
N GLU A 90 -2.26 4.49 -16.86
CA GLU A 90 -3.13 3.32 -16.65
C GLU A 90 -4.51 3.52 -17.30
N LEU A 91 -5.10 4.71 -17.19
CA LEU A 91 -6.36 5.05 -17.86
C LEU A 91 -6.25 4.87 -19.38
N GLY A 92 -5.19 5.39 -19.99
CA GLY A 92 -4.93 5.23 -21.42
C GLY A 92 -4.80 3.76 -21.82
N ASP A 93 -4.06 2.98 -21.04
CA ASP A 93 -3.85 1.54 -21.29
C ASP A 93 -5.15 0.75 -21.17
N TRP A 94 -5.99 1.03 -20.17
CA TRP A 94 -7.27 0.35 -19.98
C TRP A 94 -8.28 0.68 -21.07
N VAL A 95 -8.36 1.95 -21.48
CA VAL A 95 -9.20 2.36 -22.61
C VAL A 95 -8.71 1.70 -23.90
N GLY A 96 -7.39 1.62 -24.12
CA GLY A 96 -6.80 0.92 -25.26
C GLY A 96 -7.09 -0.58 -25.29
N GLN A 97 -7.30 -1.20 -24.12
CA GLN A 97 -7.75 -2.59 -23.96
C GLN A 97 -9.26 -2.77 -24.11
N GLY A 98 -10.01 -1.71 -24.43
CA GLY A 98 -11.44 -1.78 -24.74
C GLY A 98 -12.37 -1.61 -23.54
N LEU A 99 -11.88 -1.20 -22.37
CA LEU A 99 -12.75 -0.83 -21.26
C LEU A 99 -13.51 0.46 -21.60
N SER A 100 -14.75 0.55 -21.10
CA SER A 100 -15.46 1.83 -21.12
C SER A 100 -14.69 2.86 -20.31
N ARG A 101 -14.81 4.14 -20.66
CA ARG A 101 -14.10 5.22 -19.98
C ARG A 101 -14.37 5.21 -18.47
N ASP A 102 -15.64 5.07 -18.07
CA ASP A 102 -16.03 5.06 -16.66
C ASP A 102 -15.42 3.88 -15.88
N GLU A 103 -15.32 2.69 -16.51
CA GLU A 103 -14.68 1.54 -15.89
C GLU A 103 -13.16 1.70 -15.80
N ALA A 104 -12.54 2.23 -16.86
CA ALA A 104 -11.11 2.49 -16.91
C ALA A 104 -10.69 3.56 -15.87
N GLU A 105 -11.48 4.62 -15.72
CA GLU A 105 -11.26 5.67 -14.71
C GLU A 105 -11.34 5.10 -13.30
N ARG A 106 -12.38 4.29 -12.99
CA ARG A 106 -12.47 3.61 -11.69
C ARG A 106 -11.30 2.66 -11.47
N ARG A 107 -10.94 1.85 -12.47
CA ARG A 107 -9.85 0.87 -12.37
C ARG A 107 -8.49 1.52 -12.13
N ALA A 108 -8.18 2.59 -12.86
CA ALA A 108 -6.91 3.31 -12.76
C ALA A 108 -6.77 4.09 -11.43
N ALA A 109 -7.88 4.41 -10.75
CA ALA A 109 -7.86 5.15 -9.49
C ALA A 109 -7.54 4.26 -8.27
N TYR A 110 -7.72 2.94 -8.35
CA TYR A 110 -7.55 2.07 -7.19
C TYR A 110 -6.10 2.07 -6.65
N ARG A 111 -5.97 2.34 -5.35
CA ARG A 111 -4.69 2.30 -4.61
C ARG A 111 -4.76 1.46 -3.34
N VAL A 112 -5.94 1.11 -2.85
CA VAL A 112 -6.10 0.28 -1.65
C VAL A 112 -6.56 -1.12 -2.06
N PHE A 113 -5.78 -2.12 -1.71
CA PHE A 113 -6.00 -3.52 -2.04
C PHE A 113 -5.95 -4.39 -0.78
N GLY A 114 -6.75 -5.45 -0.72
CA GLY A 114 -6.82 -6.33 0.44
C GLY A 114 -7.37 -7.71 0.10
N ALA A 115 -7.61 -8.50 1.14
CA ALA A 115 -8.24 -9.81 0.99
C ALA A 115 -9.68 -9.70 0.50
N LYS A 116 -10.19 -10.77 -0.13
CA LYS A 116 -11.62 -10.89 -0.48
C LYS A 116 -12.50 -10.61 0.75
N PRO A 117 -13.67 -9.95 0.61
CA PRO A 117 -14.59 -9.77 1.73
C PRO A 117 -14.89 -11.09 2.45
N GLY A 118 -14.79 -11.08 3.78
CA GLY A 118 -14.95 -12.28 4.63
C GLY A 118 -13.73 -13.19 4.70
N SER A 119 -12.63 -12.88 4.03
CA SER A 119 -11.35 -13.60 4.11
C SER A 119 -10.25 -12.76 4.75
N TYR A 120 -9.20 -13.44 5.23
CA TYR A 120 -8.07 -12.87 5.96
C TYR A 120 -6.75 -13.51 5.49
N GLY A 121 -5.63 -12.81 5.69
CA GLY A 121 -4.29 -13.27 5.32
C GLY A 121 -3.85 -12.87 3.91
N ALA A 122 -2.66 -13.35 3.53
CA ALA A 122 -2.01 -13.03 2.25
C ALA A 122 -1.79 -14.24 1.32
N GLY A 123 -2.17 -15.46 1.76
CA GLY A 123 -2.03 -16.69 0.98
C GLY A 123 -0.61 -17.27 0.93
N ILE A 124 0.37 -16.62 1.55
CA ILE A 124 1.79 -17.00 1.49
C ILE A 124 2.15 -18.12 2.47
N LEU A 125 1.65 -18.05 3.71
CA LEU A 125 2.03 -19.01 4.75
C LEU A 125 1.72 -20.48 4.39
N PRO A 126 0.55 -20.82 3.82
CA PRO A 126 0.27 -22.20 3.42
C PRO A 126 1.26 -22.75 2.38
N LEU A 127 1.71 -21.92 1.42
CA LEU A 127 2.72 -22.34 0.43
C LEU A 127 4.02 -22.74 1.12
N ILE A 128 4.49 -21.92 2.07
CA ILE A 128 5.74 -22.15 2.80
C ILE A 128 5.62 -23.39 3.69
N GLN A 129 4.54 -23.50 4.47
CA GLN A 129 4.33 -24.62 5.40
C GLN A 129 4.24 -25.96 4.69
N HIS A 130 3.56 -26.00 3.54
CA HIS A 130 3.41 -27.22 2.75
C HIS A 130 4.52 -27.42 1.72
N LYS A 131 5.49 -26.50 1.63
CA LYS A 131 6.57 -26.49 0.63
C LYS A 131 6.05 -26.66 -0.79
N ASN A 132 4.86 -26.11 -1.06
CA ASN A 132 4.17 -26.25 -2.33
C ASN A 132 4.45 -25.02 -3.21
N TRP A 133 5.72 -24.80 -3.53
CA TRP A 133 6.20 -23.72 -4.38
C TRP A 133 7.56 -24.12 -4.98
N GLU A 134 7.85 -23.63 -6.18
CA GLU A 134 9.08 -23.89 -6.91
C GLU A 134 9.80 -22.58 -7.28
N ALA A 135 9.05 -21.50 -7.50
CA ALA A 135 9.59 -20.22 -7.95
C ALA A 135 8.86 -19.01 -7.34
N ASP A 136 9.45 -17.83 -7.50
CA ASP A 136 8.84 -16.55 -7.09
C ASP A 136 7.45 -16.32 -7.70
N ALA A 137 7.19 -16.88 -8.89
CA ALA A 137 5.91 -16.79 -9.58
C ALA A 137 4.76 -17.41 -8.76
N ASP A 138 5.01 -18.48 -8.00
CA ASP A 138 3.98 -19.13 -7.18
C ASP A 138 3.53 -18.23 -6.03
N PHE A 139 4.50 -17.55 -5.40
CA PHE A 139 4.21 -16.55 -4.37
C PHE A 139 3.47 -15.34 -4.94
N ALA A 140 3.86 -14.89 -6.13
CA ALA A 140 3.18 -13.78 -6.81
C ALA A 140 1.73 -14.10 -7.13
N GLU A 141 1.48 -15.30 -7.66
CA GLU A 141 0.13 -15.77 -7.95
C GLU A 141 -0.72 -15.83 -6.67
N ALA A 142 -0.22 -16.45 -5.60
CA ALA A 142 -0.94 -16.51 -4.33
C ALA A 142 -1.21 -15.12 -3.75
N TYR A 143 -0.20 -14.25 -3.72
CA TYR A 143 -0.32 -12.90 -3.16
C TYR A 143 -1.36 -12.04 -3.90
N VAL A 144 -1.40 -12.14 -5.23
CA VAL A 144 -2.38 -11.46 -6.08
C VAL A 144 -3.76 -12.09 -5.92
N ASN A 145 -3.87 -13.41 -5.93
CA ASN A 145 -5.16 -14.10 -5.78
C ASN A 145 -5.83 -13.82 -4.43
N TRP A 146 -5.03 -13.71 -3.37
CA TRP A 146 -5.52 -13.39 -2.03
C TRP A 146 -5.62 -11.89 -1.75
N GLY A 147 -5.13 -11.03 -2.65
CA GLY A 147 -4.91 -9.62 -2.35
C GLY A 147 -5.40 -8.61 -3.36
N GLY A 148 -5.73 -9.06 -4.57
CA GLY A 148 -6.12 -8.20 -5.67
C GLY A 148 -7.58 -7.74 -5.61
N TYR A 149 -8.14 -7.57 -4.41
CA TYR A 149 -9.47 -7.01 -4.23
C TYR A 149 -9.34 -5.55 -3.84
N ALA A 150 -9.86 -4.66 -4.68
CA ALA A 150 -9.79 -3.23 -4.47
C ALA A 150 -10.85 -2.74 -3.48
N TYR A 151 -10.45 -1.77 -2.66
CA TYR A 151 -11.28 -1.09 -1.68
C TYR A 151 -11.23 0.41 -1.95
N ALA A 152 -12.40 1.04 -2.00
CA ALA A 152 -12.56 2.46 -2.27
C ALA A 152 -13.97 2.91 -1.81
N ARG A 153 -14.25 4.21 -1.89
CA ARG A 153 -15.59 4.72 -1.66
C ARG A 153 -16.55 4.09 -2.68
N GLY A 154 -17.51 3.30 -2.20
CA GLY A 154 -18.45 2.58 -3.05
C GLY A 154 -17.92 1.27 -3.69
N ALA A 155 -16.68 0.85 -3.39
CA ALA A 155 -16.14 -0.44 -3.80
C ALA A 155 -15.60 -1.21 -2.58
N GLN A 156 -16.23 -2.32 -2.23
CA GLN A 156 -15.91 -3.10 -1.03
C GLN A 156 -15.41 -4.49 -1.41
N GLY A 157 -14.18 -4.54 -1.95
CA GLY A 157 -13.54 -5.78 -2.39
C GLY A 157 -13.88 -6.18 -3.83
N ALA A 158 -13.84 -5.23 -4.75
CA ALA A 158 -14.00 -5.50 -6.18
C ALA A 158 -12.79 -6.31 -6.70
N ASP A 159 -13.02 -7.39 -7.45
CA ASP A 159 -11.92 -8.16 -8.06
C ASP A 159 -11.19 -7.30 -9.10
N GLN A 160 -9.95 -6.96 -8.79
CA GLN A 160 -9.08 -6.07 -9.55
C GLN A 160 -7.65 -6.63 -9.59
N ARG A 161 -7.51 -7.96 -9.69
CA ARG A 161 -6.21 -8.64 -9.72
C ARG A 161 -5.29 -8.13 -10.82
N GLU A 162 -5.81 -7.84 -12.00
CA GLU A 162 -5.02 -7.28 -13.10
C GLU A 162 -4.53 -5.85 -12.80
N ALA A 163 -5.39 -4.98 -12.27
CA ALA A 163 -4.95 -3.67 -11.82
C ALA A 163 -3.93 -3.77 -10.68
N PHE A 164 -4.10 -4.71 -9.75
CA PHE A 164 -3.16 -4.92 -8.67
C PHE A 164 -1.77 -5.34 -9.18
N LYS A 165 -1.70 -6.22 -10.20
CA LYS A 165 -0.44 -6.56 -10.87
C LYS A 165 0.22 -5.32 -11.49
N VAL A 166 -0.53 -4.53 -12.27
CA VAL A 166 -0.02 -3.29 -12.88
C VAL A 166 0.55 -2.34 -11.82
N ARG A 167 -0.19 -2.16 -10.72
CA ARG A 167 0.23 -1.32 -9.59
C ARG A 167 1.50 -1.83 -8.94
N LEU A 168 1.60 -3.13 -8.66
CA LEU A 168 2.80 -3.74 -8.07
C LEU A 168 4.01 -3.67 -9.01
N SER A 169 3.81 -3.80 -10.33
CA SER A 169 4.88 -3.65 -11.31
C SER A 169 5.50 -2.24 -11.33
N GLY A 170 4.76 -1.21 -10.89
CA GLY A 170 5.27 0.15 -10.73
C GLY A 170 5.96 0.44 -9.40
N VAL A 171 5.92 -0.49 -8.43
CA VAL A 171 6.47 -0.25 -7.07
C VAL A 171 8.00 -0.32 -7.08
N GLN A 172 8.63 0.77 -6.64
CA GLN A 172 10.09 0.86 -6.49
C GLN A 172 10.56 0.59 -5.06
N VAL A 173 9.69 0.82 -4.07
CA VAL A 173 9.97 0.70 -2.65
C VAL A 173 8.85 -0.08 -1.97
N ALA A 174 9.18 -1.20 -1.34
CA ALA A 174 8.29 -1.96 -0.46
C ALA A 174 8.60 -1.62 1.00
N LEU A 175 7.60 -1.15 1.75
CA LEU A 175 7.73 -0.71 3.14
C LEU A 175 6.77 -1.48 4.04
N HIS A 176 7.25 -1.88 5.21
CA HIS A 176 6.40 -2.31 6.33
C HIS A 176 6.88 -1.62 7.60
N ASN A 177 5.95 -1.22 8.46
CA ASN A 177 6.26 -0.58 9.72
C ASN A 177 6.05 -1.53 10.89
N GLN A 178 6.76 -1.27 11.98
CA GLN A 178 6.56 -1.87 13.28
C GLN A 178 6.56 -0.77 14.34
N ASP A 179 5.63 -0.89 15.27
CA ASP A 179 5.35 0.11 16.30
C ASP A 179 5.59 -0.40 17.72
N ASN A 180 6.14 -1.60 17.87
CA ASN A 180 6.30 -2.26 19.15
C ASN A 180 7.59 -3.10 19.21
N ARG A 181 7.94 -3.56 20.41
CA ARG A 181 9.11 -4.42 20.68
C ARG A 181 8.74 -5.76 21.32
N GLU A 182 7.44 -6.06 21.41
CA GLU A 182 6.92 -7.29 22.03
C GLU A 182 7.24 -8.51 21.15
N HIS A 183 7.16 -8.32 19.84
CA HIS A 183 7.54 -9.31 18.83
C HIS A 183 8.47 -8.64 17.81
N ASP A 184 9.07 -9.42 16.92
CA ASP A 184 9.87 -8.94 15.80
C ASP A 184 9.49 -9.63 14.47
N ILE A 185 10.26 -9.38 13.41
CA ILE A 185 10.00 -9.90 12.07
C ILE A 185 10.15 -11.42 11.95
N PHE A 186 10.78 -12.08 12.93
CA PHE A 186 10.91 -13.54 12.99
C PHE A 186 9.94 -14.20 13.97
N ASP A 187 9.37 -13.45 14.92
CA ASP A 187 8.38 -13.97 15.86
C ASP A 187 6.97 -14.10 15.26
N SER A 188 6.63 -13.27 14.26
CA SER A 188 5.30 -13.25 13.64
C SER A 188 5.39 -13.48 12.13
N ASP A 189 4.60 -14.44 11.64
CA ASP A 189 4.53 -14.74 10.23
C ASP A 189 3.90 -13.63 9.38
N ASP A 190 3.15 -12.69 9.97
CA ASP A 190 2.49 -11.62 9.21
C ASP A 190 3.51 -10.76 8.43
N TYR A 191 4.69 -10.50 8.99
CA TYR A 191 5.72 -9.71 8.29
C TYR A 191 6.21 -10.41 7.02
N LEU A 192 6.50 -11.71 7.09
CA LEU A 192 6.93 -12.48 5.92
C LEU A 192 5.79 -12.55 4.89
N GLN A 193 4.55 -12.73 5.35
CA GLN A 193 3.39 -12.89 4.47
C GLN A 193 3.06 -11.58 3.72
N PHE A 194 3.03 -10.45 4.41
CA PHE A 194 2.65 -9.17 3.82
C PHE A 194 3.83 -8.47 3.14
N HIS A 195 4.95 -8.28 3.85
CA HIS A 195 6.13 -7.57 3.33
C HIS A 195 6.95 -8.47 2.40
N GLY A 196 7.29 -9.68 2.85
CA GLY A 196 8.00 -10.66 2.03
C GLY A 196 7.21 -11.07 0.79
N GLY A 197 5.91 -11.32 0.94
CA GLY A 197 4.99 -11.59 -0.18
C GLY A 197 4.92 -10.46 -1.20
N MET A 198 4.86 -9.19 -0.75
CA MET A 198 4.90 -8.03 -1.63
C MET A 198 6.22 -7.97 -2.41
N ILE A 199 7.36 -8.13 -1.73
CA ILE A 199 8.70 -8.09 -2.33
C ILE A 199 8.84 -9.18 -3.38
N ALA A 200 8.46 -10.42 -3.06
CA ALA A 200 8.52 -11.55 -3.99
C ALA A 200 7.61 -11.32 -5.20
N THR A 201 6.41 -10.77 -5.00
CA THR A 201 5.47 -10.46 -6.09
C THR A 201 6.02 -9.40 -7.02
N ILE A 202 6.56 -8.29 -6.50
CA ILE A 202 7.17 -7.23 -7.32
C ILE A 202 8.34 -7.80 -8.13
N ARG A 203 9.21 -8.60 -7.49
CA ARG A 203 10.33 -9.26 -8.16
C ARG A 203 9.87 -10.20 -9.27
N ALA A 204 8.86 -11.02 -9.03
CA ALA A 204 8.30 -11.93 -10.03
C ALA A 204 7.70 -11.18 -11.24
N LEU A 205 6.99 -10.07 -10.99
CA LEU A 205 6.32 -9.29 -12.03
C LEU A 205 7.28 -8.43 -12.87
N THR A 206 8.41 -7.99 -12.29
CA THR A 206 9.31 -7.01 -12.92
C THR A 206 10.68 -7.58 -13.27
N GLY A 207 11.05 -8.73 -12.71
CA GLY A 207 12.41 -9.26 -12.75
C GLY A 207 13.42 -8.46 -11.92
N GLN A 208 12.98 -7.46 -11.15
CA GLN A 208 13.83 -6.55 -10.40
C GLN A 208 13.49 -6.58 -8.90
N GLN A 209 14.52 -6.57 -8.05
CA GLN A 209 14.34 -6.47 -6.61
C GLN A 209 13.96 -5.03 -6.23
N PRO A 210 12.78 -4.78 -5.62
CA PRO A 210 12.46 -3.44 -5.11
C PRO A 210 13.37 -3.09 -3.94
N ARG A 211 13.57 -1.80 -3.66
CA ARG A 211 14.13 -1.39 -2.36
C ARG A 211 13.16 -1.80 -1.27
N HIS A 212 13.64 -2.38 -0.19
CA HIS A 212 12.79 -2.97 0.84
C HIS A 212 13.22 -2.40 2.19
N TYR A 213 12.39 -1.49 2.70
CA TYR A 213 12.66 -0.78 3.94
C TYR A 213 11.73 -1.26 5.05
N PHE A 214 12.19 -1.08 6.28
CA PHE A 214 11.45 -1.36 7.49
C PHE A 214 11.39 -0.10 8.35
N GLY A 215 10.19 0.37 8.67
CA GLY A 215 9.96 1.52 9.53
C GLY A 215 9.81 1.10 10.98
N ASP A 216 10.77 1.47 11.82
CA ASP A 216 10.72 1.27 13.27
C ASP A 216 10.22 2.53 13.95
N SER A 217 8.98 2.48 14.44
CA SER A 217 8.29 3.59 15.11
C SER A 217 7.89 3.28 16.56
N HIS A 218 8.52 2.26 17.19
CA HIS A 218 8.24 1.89 18.57
C HIS A 218 8.47 3.04 19.57
N ASP A 219 9.46 3.89 19.29
CA ASP A 219 9.71 5.17 19.94
C ASP A 219 9.39 6.27 18.92
N PRO A 220 8.22 6.91 19.00
CA PRO A 220 7.83 7.96 18.06
C PRO A 220 8.78 9.16 18.04
N ALA A 221 9.51 9.42 19.13
CA ALA A 221 10.49 10.51 19.19
C ALA A 221 11.79 10.15 18.44
N ARG A 222 11.99 8.87 18.12
CA ARG A 222 13.21 8.34 17.49
C ARG A 222 12.88 7.35 16.38
N ALA A 223 11.85 7.65 15.59
CA ALA A 223 11.49 6.82 14.43
C ALA A 223 12.69 6.63 13.48
N GLN A 224 12.88 5.40 13.01
CA GLN A 224 13.97 5.02 12.11
C GLN A 224 13.42 4.28 10.90
N VAL A 225 14.04 4.47 9.74
CA VAL A 225 13.79 3.64 8.56
C VAL A 225 15.11 2.96 8.20
N ARG A 226 15.10 1.63 8.15
CA ARG A 226 16.28 0.81 7.85
C ARG A 226 16.05 -0.02 6.61
N ASP A 227 17.12 -0.42 5.94
CA ASP A 227 17.02 -1.51 4.97
C ASP A 227 16.56 -2.79 5.70
N LEU A 228 15.70 -3.59 5.07
CA LEU A 228 15.20 -4.82 5.69
C LEU A 228 16.34 -5.80 6.02
N LYS A 229 17.46 -5.78 5.28
CA LYS A 229 18.66 -6.56 5.64
C LYS A 229 19.26 -6.05 6.94
N GLU A 230 19.32 -4.74 7.15
CA GLU A 230 19.82 -4.16 8.39
C GLU A 230 18.93 -4.53 9.58
N GLU A 231 17.60 -4.48 9.40
CA GLU A 231 16.66 -4.91 10.45
C GLU A 231 16.79 -6.41 10.76
N THR A 232 16.87 -7.24 9.72
CA THR A 232 17.12 -8.69 9.86
C THR A 232 18.37 -8.97 10.68
N LEU A 233 19.50 -8.32 10.36
CA LEU A 233 20.75 -8.49 11.10
C LEU A 233 20.67 -7.94 12.52
N ARG A 234 19.92 -6.86 12.74
CA ARG A 234 19.68 -6.28 14.07
C ARG A 234 18.93 -7.28 14.96
N VAL A 235 17.80 -7.80 14.47
CA VAL A 235 16.99 -8.77 15.22
C VAL A 235 17.81 -10.02 15.55
N PHE A 236 18.49 -10.59 14.55
CA PHE A 236 19.36 -11.77 14.73
C PHE A 236 20.49 -11.60 15.75
N ARG A 237 21.00 -10.36 15.95
CA ARG A 237 22.04 -10.08 16.95
C ARG A 237 21.49 -9.77 18.33
N SER A 238 20.22 -9.36 18.40
CA SER A 238 19.59 -8.89 19.64
C SER A 238 18.77 -9.97 20.35
N ARG A 239 18.54 -11.11 19.71
CA ARG A 239 17.83 -12.27 20.24
C ARG A 239 18.56 -13.56 19.90
#